data_AF-A0A960K0Z6-F1
#
_entry.id   AF-A0A960K0Z6-F1
#
_cell.length_a   1.000
_cell.length_b   1.000
_cell.length_c   1.000
_cell.angle_alpha   90.00
_cell.angle_beta   90.00
_cell.angle_gamma   90.00
#
_symmetry.space_group_name_H-M   'P 1'
#
loop_
_entity.id
_entity.type
_entity.pdbx_description
1 polymer ?
#
loop_
_entity_poly.entity_id
_entity_poly.type
_entity_poly.pdbx_seq_one_letter_code
_entity_poly.pdbx_strand_id
1 'polypeptide(L)'
;MTHVVVDPVTRIEGHLRIEAQVDQGKVQDAWSSSTMFRGIEIILKGRDPRDAWAFTQRLCGVCTTVHAIASIRAVENAIGAEPPPNARLLRNLVMASQMVHDHVIHFYHLHALDWVDVVSALSADPAQTASLAQSISEWPLSSATYFKGVQERLQNFVDQGQLGPFANAYWGHSAYRLPPEANLMAVAHYLEALDWQREFIKIHAILGGKNPHLQSFLVGGMATPVDPDSQAAINMTSLSQMRNLIAGAKNFV
;
A
#
# COMPACT_ATOMS: atom_id res chain seq x y z
N MET A 1 32.98 -12.74 14.25
CA MET A 1 32.17 -12.97 13.05
C MET A 1 30.96 -13.85 13.36
N THR A 2 29.78 -13.25 13.38
CA THR A 2 28.48 -13.90 13.61
C THR A 2 27.73 -13.98 12.29
N HIS A 3 27.11 -15.11 12.00
CA HIS A 3 26.24 -15.27 10.85
C HIS A 3 24.78 -15.11 11.29
N VAL A 4 24.06 -14.14 10.70
CA VAL A 4 22.67 -13.83 11.02
C VAL A 4 21.80 -14.18 9.82
N VAL A 5 20.66 -14.84 10.07
CA VAL A 5 19.69 -15.21 9.05
C VAL A 5 18.34 -14.63 9.43
N VAL A 6 17.71 -13.91 8.51
CA VAL A 6 16.33 -13.42 8.61
C VAL A 6 15.51 -14.11 7.53
N ASP A 7 14.77 -15.14 7.94
CA ASP A 7 13.92 -15.96 7.08
C ASP A 7 12.71 -16.46 7.89
N PRO A 8 11.50 -15.93 7.67
CA PRO A 8 11.15 -14.97 6.60
C PRO A 8 11.50 -13.52 6.95
N VAL A 9 11.82 -12.72 5.92
CA VAL A 9 11.61 -11.26 6.01
C VAL A 9 10.12 -10.99 5.94
N THR A 10 9.56 -10.40 7.00
CA THR A 10 8.13 -10.07 7.10
C THR A 10 7.86 -8.62 6.71
N ARG A 11 6.57 -8.23 6.64
CA ARG A 11 6.12 -6.89 6.21
C ARG A 11 6.65 -6.48 4.82
N ILE A 12 6.77 -7.45 3.93
CA ILE A 12 7.01 -7.26 2.49
C ILE A 12 6.01 -8.09 1.69
N GLU A 13 5.97 -7.90 0.37
CA GLU A 13 5.32 -8.86 -0.52
C GLU A 13 6.29 -9.98 -0.89
N GLY A 14 5.78 -11.22 -0.96
CA GLY A 14 6.54 -12.37 -1.44
C GLY A 14 7.40 -13.05 -0.37
N HIS A 15 8.47 -13.72 -0.84
CA HIS A 15 9.33 -14.55 -0.01
C HIS A 15 10.78 -14.11 -0.18
N LEU A 16 11.36 -13.59 0.90
CA LEU A 16 12.73 -13.09 0.92
C LEU A 16 13.43 -13.64 2.15
N ARG A 17 14.66 -14.09 1.91
CA ARG A 17 15.64 -14.47 2.90
C ARG A 17 16.81 -13.51 2.80
N ILE A 18 17.22 -12.95 3.94
CA ILE A 18 18.44 -12.15 4.06
C ILE A 18 19.41 -12.86 4.99
N GLU A 19 20.64 -13.02 4.54
CA GLU A 19 21.75 -13.48 5.37
C GLU A 19 22.78 -12.37 5.50
N ALA A 20 23.43 -12.26 6.66
CA ALA A 20 24.46 -11.26 6.89
C ALA A 20 25.60 -11.82 7.74
N GLN A 21 26.84 -11.53 7.34
CA GLN A 21 28.01 -11.72 8.20
C GLN A 21 28.27 -10.44 8.98
N VAL A 22 28.24 -10.54 10.30
CA VAL A 22 28.40 -9.41 11.21
C VAL A 22 29.71 -9.56 11.97
N ASP A 23 30.54 -8.52 11.92
CA ASP A 23 31.75 -8.43 12.73
C ASP A 23 31.83 -7.07 13.43
N GLN A 24 32.10 -7.10 14.73
CA GLN A 24 32.16 -5.91 15.59
C GLN A 24 30.93 -4.99 15.44
N GLY A 25 29.73 -5.59 15.37
CA GLY A 25 28.46 -4.86 15.24
C GLY A 25 28.20 -4.24 13.87
N LYS A 26 29.02 -4.53 12.85
CA LYS A 26 28.84 -4.07 11.48
C LYS A 26 28.61 -5.23 10.53
N VAL A 27 27.68 -5.07 9.60
CA VAL A 27 27.50 -6.00 8.48
C VAL A 27 28.72 -5.86 7.56
N GLN A 28 29.44 -6.96 7.35
CA GLN A 28 30.61 -7.05 6.48
C GLN A 28 30.23 -7.56 5.09
N ASP A 29 29.26 -8.47 5.03
CA ASP A 29 28.74 -9.04 3.79
C ASP A 29 27.27 -9.43 3.98
N ALA A 30 26.50 -9.46 2.89
CA ALA A 30 25.08 -9.79 2.92
C ALA A 30 24.61 -10.48 1.63
N TRP A 31 23.67 -11.40 1.78
CA TRP A 31 23.05 -12.13 0.68
C TRP A 31 21.55 -11.91 0.68
N SER A 32 21.02 -11.70 -0.53
CA SER A 32 19.58 -11.59 -0.78
C SER A 32 19.13 -12.77 -1.63
N SER A 33 18.17 -13.53 -1.11
CA SER A 33 17.65 -14.73 -1.76
C SER A 33 16.12 -14.69 -1.84
N SER A 34 15.58 -14.63 -3.05
CA SER A 34 14.16 -14.84 -3.30
C SER A 34 13.85 -16.33 -3.32
N THR A 35 13.03 -16.79 -2.38
CA THR A 35 12.82 -18.23 -2.13
C THR A 35 11.55 -18.79 -2.79
N MET A 36 10.99 -18.08 -3.77
CA MET A 36 9.78 -18.49 -4.50
C MET A 36 9.87 -18.17 -6.00
N PHE A 37 9.37 -19.08 -6.84
CA PHE A 37 9.30 -18.92 -8.29
C PHE A 37 7.97 -19.46 -8.84
N ARG A 38 7.38 -18.76 -9.83
CA ARG A 38 6.13 -19.16 -10.52
C ARG A 38 6.27 -19.32 -12.03
N GLY A 39 7.30 -18.74 -12.66
CA GLY A 39 7.55 -18.91 -14.10
C GLY A 39 6.47 -18.34 -15.05
N ILE A 40 5.89 -17.18 -14.75
CA ILE A 40 4.88 -16.54 -15.62
C ILE A 40 5.39 -16.33 -17.06
N GLU A 41 6.68 -16.00 -17.24
CA GLU A 41 7.31 -15.86 -18.56
C GLU A 41 7.24 -17.15 -19.40
N ILE A 42 7.40 -18.30 -18.75
CA ILE A 42 7.28 -19.62 -19.38
C ILE A 42 5.82 -19.87 -19.73
N ILE A 43 4.90 -19.57 -18.80
CA ILE A 43 3.45 -19.74 -18.98
C ILE A 43 2.94 -18.92 -20.17
N LEU A 44 3.53 -17.76 -20.46
CA LEU A 44 3.12 -16.89 -21.57
C LEU A 44 3.52 -17.41 -22.96
N LYS A 45 4.45 -18.35 -23.07
CA LYS A 45 4.89 -18.88 -24.38
C LYS A 45 3.72 -19.49 -25.15
N GLY A 46 3.54 -19.08 -26.40
CA GLY A 46 2.50 -19.59 -27.30
C GLY A 46 1.09 -19.05 -27.03
N ARG A 47 0.92 -18.12 -26.07
CA ARG A 47 -0.37 -17.46 -25.83
C ARG A 47 -0.60 -16.30 -26.78
N ASP A 48 -1.87 -15.93 -26.95
CA ASP A 48 -2.24 -14.72 -27.67
C ASP A 48 -1.70 -13.48 -26.93
N PRO A 49 -0.98 -12.56 -27.60
CA PRO A 49 -0.48 -11.34 -26.97
C PRO A 49 -1.58 -10.49 -26.30
N ARG A 50 -2.83 -10.56 -26.79
CA ARG A 50 -3.97 -9.82 -26.21
C ARG A 50 -4.35 -10.32 -24.81
N ASP A 51 -4.03 -11.56 -24.48
CA ASP A 51 -4.32 -12.16 -23.17
C ASP A 51 -3.20 -11.91 -22.17
N ALA A 52 -2.00 -11.53 -22.63
CA ALA A 52 -0.79 -11.48 -21.80
C ALA A 52 -0.95 -10.61 -20.55
N TRP A 53 -1.64 -9.47 -20.66
CA TRP A 53 -1.86 -8.55 -19.54
C TRP A 53 -2.62 -9.21 -18.39
N ALA A 54 -3.56 -10.10 -18.69
CA ALA A 54 -4.37 -10.75 -17.66
C ALA A 54 -3.50 -11.70 -16.83
N PHE A 55 -2.54 -12.40 -17.45
CA PHE A 55 -1.58 -13.27 -16.78
C PHE A 55 -0.53 -12.47 -16.00
N THR A 56 0.12 -11.49 -16.64
CA THR A 56 1.18 -10.70 -15.99
C THR A 56 0.66 -9.88 -14.83
N GLN A 57 -0.60 -9.45 -14.85
CA GLN A 57 -1.21 -8.75 -13.71
C GLN A 57 -1.22 -9.59 -12.42
N ARG A 58 -1.17 -10.93 -12.53
CA ARG A 58 -1.10 -11.84 -11.38
C ARG A 58 0.33 -12.06 -10.90
N LEU A 59 1.32 -11.37 -11.47
CA LEU A 59 2.66 -11.30 -10.90
C LEU A 59 2.60 -10.76 -9.47
N CYS A 60 1.84 -9.70 -9.20
CA CYS A 60 1.75 -9.14 -7.86
C CYS A 60 0.37 -8.51 -7.60
N GLY A 61 -0.18 -8.76 -6.41
CA GLY A 61 -1.43 -8.17 -5.94
C GLY A 61 -1.25 -6.82 -5.23
N VAL A 62 -0.06 -6.55 -4.68
CA VAL A 62 0.28 -5.28 -4.00
C VAL A 62 0.42 -4.18 -5.05
N CYS A 63 1.42 -4.28 -5.93
CA CYS A 63 1.57 -3.39 -7.09
C CYS A 63 0.64 -3.78 -8.24
N THR A 64 -0.63 -4.10 -7.92
CA THR A 64 -1.64 -4.45 -8.92
C THR A 64 -1.72 -3.39 -10.02
N THR A 65 -2.21 -3.77 -11.20
CA THR A 65 -2.32 -2.95 -12.44
C THR A 65 -1.04 -2.71 -13.20
N VAL A 66 0.11 -2.53 -12.53
CA VAL A 66 1.32 -2.05 -13.20
C VAL A 66 1.83 -3.04 -14.26
N HIS A 67 1.76 -4.34 -13.97
CA HIS A 67 2.16 -5.39 -14.90
C HIS A 67 1.18 -5.56 -16.07
N ALA A 68 -0.12 -5.30 -15.85
CA ALA A 68 -1.09 -5.28 -16.94
C ALA A 68 -0.80 -4.11 -17.89
N ILE A 69 -0.57 -2.91 -17.34
CA ILE A 69 -0.28 -1.71 -18.11
C ILE A 69 1.06 -1.81 -18.85
N ALA A 70 2.08 -2.42 -18.23
CA ALA A 70 3.33 -2.72 -18.92
C ALA A 70 3.12 -3.71 -20.07
N SER A 71 2.35 -4.78 -19.86
CA SER A 71 2.07 -5.78 -20.89
C SER A 71 1.29 -5.21 -22.07
N ILE A 72 0.22 -4.43 -21.84
CA ILE A 72 -0.54 -3.82 -22.94
C ILE A 72 0.33 -2.84 -23.73
N ARG A 73 1.18 -2.04 -23.06
CA ARG A 73 2.11 -1.11 -23.73
C ARG A 73 3.15 -1.86 -24.58
N ALA A 74 3.66 -2.99 -24.09
CA ALA A 74 4.60 -3.82 -24.84
C ALA A 74 3.96 -4.37 -26.13
N VAL A 75 2.71 -4.86 -26.04
CA VAL A 75 1.99 -5.35 -27.22
C VAL A 75 1.62 -4.22 -28.18
N GLU A 76 1.13 -3.09 -27.67
CA GLU A 76 0.82 -1.90 -28.46
C GLU A 76 2.06 -1.39 -29.22
N ASN A 77 3.22 -1.36 -28.56
CA ASN A 77 4.47 -1.00 -29.20
C ASN A 77 4.85 -1.99 -30.32
N ALA A 78 4.70 -3.30 -30.09
CA ALA A 78 5.04 -4.32 -31.07
C ALA A 78 4.18 -4.27 -32.35
N ILE A 79 2.92 -3.85 -32.24
CA ILE A 79 1.99 -3.78 -33.38
C ILE A 79 1.80 -2.35 -33.93
N GLY A 80 2.48 -1.35 -33.36
CA GLY A 80 2.32 0.05 -33.74
C GLY A 80 0.94 0.65 -33.43
N ALA A 81 0.26 0.15 -32.38
CA ALA A 81 -1.05 0.66 -31.99
C ALA A 81 -0.94 1.94 -31.15
N GLU A 82 -1.80 2.90 -31.45
CA GLU A 82 -1.92 4.15 -30.70
C GLU A 82 -3.28 4.18 -29.96
N PRO A 83 -3.30 3.97 -28.63
CA PRO A 83 -4.54 4.00 -27.88
C PRO A 83 -5.14 5.42 -27.86
N PRO A 84 -6.48 5.56 -27.93
CA PRO A 84 -7.13 6.87 -27.87
C PRO A 84 -6.73 7.69 -26.64
N PRO A 85 -6.74 9.04 -26.72
CA PRO A 85 -6.36 9.91 -25.60
C PRO A 85 -7.09 9.59 -24.29
N ASN A 86 -8.39 9.31 -24.35
CA ASN A 86 -9.18 8.95 -23.17
C ASN A 86 -8.70 7.65 -22.52
N ALA A 87 -8.33 6.63 -23.30
CA ALA A 87 -7.77 5.39 -22.75
C ALA A 87 -6.44 5.65 -22.03
N ARG A 88 -5.58 6.52 -22.58
CA ARG A 88 -4.33 6.94 -21.93
C ARG A 88 -4.59 7.68 -20.62
N LEU A 89 -5.57 8.58 -20.58
CA LEU A 89 -5.96 9.30 -19.37
C LEU A 89 -6.49 8.34 -18.29
N LEU A 90 -7.38 7.40 -18.65
CA LEU A 90 -7.88 6.40 -17.69
C LEU A 90 -6.74 5.53 -17.13
N ARG A 91 -5.81 5.08 -17.98
CA ARG A 91 -4.62 4.33 -17.52
C ARG A 91 -3.73 5.16 -16.59
N ASN A 92 -3.57 6.45 -16.85
CA ASN A 92 -2.80 7.34 -15.98
C ASN A 92 -3.48 7.55 -14.63
N LEU A 93 -4.82 7.69 -14.59
CA LEU A 93 -5.58 7.76 -13.34
C LEU A 93 -5.46 6.47 -12.53
N VAL A 94 -5.52 5.30 -13.18
CA VAL A 94 -5.25 4.01 -12.52
C VAL A 94 -3.83 3.97 -11.94
N MET A 95 -2.80 4.31 -12.72
CA MET A 95 -1.42 4.29 -12.22
C MET A 95 -1.18 5.28 -11.07
N ALA A 96 -1.75 6.48 -11.16
CA ALA A 96 -1.62 7.50 -10.12
C ALA A 96 -2.32 7.07 -8.83
N SER A 97 -3.55 6.53 -8.93
CA SER A 97 -4.26 6.02 -7.76
C SER A 97 -3.58 4.78 -7.16
N GLN A 98 -3.05 3.87 -7.97
CA GLN A 98 -2.21 2.78 -7.48
C GLN A 98 -1.03 3.30 -6.68
N MET A 99 -0.26 4.25 -7.21
CA MET A 99 0.94 4.78 -6.55
C MET A 99 0.62 5.39 -5.18
N VAL A 100 -0.42 6.21 -5.10
CA VAL A 100 -0.83 6.85 -3.85
C VAL A 100 -1.28 5.79 -2.82
N HIS A 101 -2.09 4.82 -3.24
CA HIS A 101 -2.55 3.73 -2.36
C HIS A 101 -1.37 2.89 -1.85
N ASP A 102 -0.52 2.43 -2.75
CA ASP A 102 0.62 1.56 -2.47
C ASP A 102 1.61 2.24 -1.50
N HIS A 103 1.91 3.53 -1.70
CA HIS A 103 2.85 4.26 -0.84
C HIS A 103 2.30 4.51 0.56
N VAL A 104 1.01 4.84 0.70
CA VAL A 104 0.38 4.98 2.03
C VAL A 104 0.36 3.63 2.75
N ILE A 105 0.02 2.55 2.04
CA ILE A 105 0.06 1.20 2.61
C ILE A 105 1.47 0.83 3.05
N HIS A 106 2.47 1.06 2.20
CA HIS A 106 3.86 0.77 2.50
C HIS A 106 4.34 1.53 3.73
N PHE A 107 4.12 2.85 3.77
CA PHE A 107 4.59 3.69 4.86
C PHE A 107 4.04 3.21 6.20
N TYR A 108 2.72 3.06 6.33
CA TYR A 108 2.10 2.70 7.62
C TYR A 108 2.18 1.19 7.91
N HIS A 109 1.72 0.34 7.00
CA HIS A 109 1.46 -1.07 7.32
C HIS A 109 2.65 -1.98 7.10
N LEU A 110 3.61 -1.56 6.27
CA LEU A 110 4.83 -2.34 6.03
C LEU A 110 6.02 -1.75 6.79
N HIS A 111 6.20 -0.43 6.78
CA HIS A 111 7.44 0.17 7.24
C HIS A 111 7.38 0.83 8.62
N ALA A 112 6.25 1.44 9.02
CA ALA A 112 6.20 2.27 10.23
C ALA A 112 6.62 1.51 11.50
N LEU A 113 6.33 0.22 11.61
CA LEU A 113 6.68 -0.60 12.78
C LEU A 113 8.19 -0.87 12.91
N ASP A 114 9.02 -0.51 11.93
CA ASP A 114 10.49 -0.43 12.12
C ASP A 114 10.90 0.79 12.95
N TRP A 115 10.04 1.81 13.04
CA TRP A 115 10.33 3.12 13.62
C TRP A 115 9.45 3.46 14.82
N VAL A 116 8.26 2.87 14.89
CA VAL A 116 7.23 3.11 15.90
C VAL A 116 7.20 1.95 16.88
N ASP A 117 7.36 2.27 18.16
CA ASP A 117 7.19 1.31 19.25
C ASP A 117 5.74 1.37 19.76
N VAL A 118 4.96 0.34 19.41
CA VAL A 118 3.53 0.26 19.75
C VAL A 118 3.33 0.14 21.26
N VAL A 119 4.23 -0.51 21.99
CA VAL A 119 4.11 -0.64 23.46
C VAL A 119 4.42 0.69 24.13
N SER A 120 5.41 1.43 23.62
CA SER A 120 5.72 2.78 24.11
C SER A 120 4.53 3.73 24.02
N ALA A 121 3.65 3.60 23.00
CA ALA A 121 2.44 4.41 22.86
C ALA A 121 1.47 4.32 24.06
N LEU A 122 1.50 3.22 24.83
CA LEU A 122 0.69 3.08 26.05
C LEU A 122 1.13 4.01 27.18
N SER A 123 2.37 4.51 27.12
CA SER A 123 2.92 5.44 28.12
C SER A 123 2.73 6.92 27.74
N ALA A 124 2.10 7.20 26.58
CA ALA A 124 1.94 8.55 26.08
C ALA A 124 0.91 9.37 26.88
N ASP A 125 1.13 10.67 27.01
CA ASP A 125 0.08 11.60 27.43
C ASP A 125 -0.77 12.00 26.20
N PRO A 126 -2.09 11.68 26.17
CA PRO A 126 -2.94 12.02 25.04
C PRO A 126 -3.05 13.53 24.76
N ALA A 127 -2.92 14.40 25.77
CA ALA A 127 -2.97 15.84 25.58
C ALA A 127 -1.70 16.38 24.91
N GLN A 128 -0.54 15.83 25.29
CA GLN A 128 0.74 16.15 24.64
C GLN A 128 0.80 15.56 23.23
N THR A 129 0.25 14.36 23.02
CA THR A 129 0.08 13.76 21.70
C THR A 129 -0.77 14.65 20.79
N ALA A 130 -1.89 15.17 21.30
CA ALA A 130 -2.73 16.12 20.58
C ALA A 130 -1.98 17.40 20.19
N SER A 131 -1.25 17.99 21.14
CA SER A 131 -0.45 19.18 20.89
C SER A 131 0.65 18.94 19.86
N LEU A 132 1.31 17.77 19.91
CA LEU A 132 2.30 17.36 18.92
C LEU A 132 1.68 17.25 17.52
N ALA A 133 0.57 16.51 17.39
CA ALA A 133 -0.13 16.33 16.11
C ALA A 133 -0.55 17.69 15.50
N GLN A 134 -1.12 18.57 16.32
CA GLN A 134 -1.57 19.91 15.90
C GLN A 134 -0.41 20.86 15.58
N SER A 135 0.78 20.61 16.11
CA SER A 135 1.97 21.42 15.80
C SER A 135 2.55 21.14 14.41
N ILE A 136 2.25 19.97 13.82
CA ILE A 136 2.83 19.54 12.54
C ILE A 136 1.80 19.42 11.41
N SER A 137 0.51 19.45 11.71
CA SER A 137 -0.55 19.25 10.71
C SER A 137 -1.87 19.89 11.14
N GLU A 138 -2.66 20.31 10.15
CA GLU A 138 -4.05 20.74 10.31
C GLU A 138 -5.05 19.56 10.25
N TRP A 139 -4.57 18.31 10.31
CA TRP A 139 -5.42 17.13 10.27
C TRP A 139 -6.46 17.15 11.41
N PRO A 140 -7.76 16.97 11.11
CA PRO A 140 -8.82 17.26 12.07
C PRO A 140 -8.94 16.23 13.21
N LEU A 141 -8.49 14.99 13.03
CA LEU A 141 -8.55 13.94 14.05
C LEU A 141 -7.34 14.01 14.98
N SER A 142 -7.22 15.11 15.71
CA SER A 142 -6.03 15.42 16.51
C SER A 142 -6.34 15.78 17.98
N SER A 143 -7.55 15.51 18.46
CA SER A 143 -7.96 15.89 19.82
C SER A 143 -7.39 14.96 20.89
N ALA A 144 -7.19 15.48 22.11
CA ALA A 144 -6.75 14.65 23.24
C ALA A 144 -7.71 13.50 23.53
N THR A 145 -9.02 13.72 23.39
CA THR A 145 -10.06 12.69 23.53
C THR A 145 -9.92 11.60 22.47
N TYR A 146 -9.60 11.97 21.22
CA TYR A 146 -9.36 11.01 20.15
C TYR A 146 -8.14 10.12 20.45
N PHE A 147 -7.00 10.72 20.78
CA PHE A 147 -5.79 9.95 21.11
C PHE A 147 -5.96 9.08 22.36
N LYS A 148 -6.71 9.56 23.37
CA LYS A 148 -7.07 8.75 24.54
C LYS A 148 -7.88 7.52 24.13
N GLY A 149 -8.87 7.68 23.24
CA GLY A 149 -9.65 6.55 22.73
C GLY A 149 -8.81 5.54 21.93
N VAL A 150 -7.83 6.00 21.15
CA VAL A 150 -6.86 5.13 20.46
C VAL A 150 -6.00 4.37 21.47
N GLN A 151 -5.47 5.06 22.48
CA GLN A 151 -4.66 4.46 23.53
C GLN A 151 -5.45 3.42 24.34
N GLU A 152 -6.68 3.72 24.74
CA GLU A 152 -7.56 2.77 25.45
C GLU A 152 -7.87 1.53 24.60
N ARG A 153 -8.13 1.71 23.30
CA ARG A 153 -8.30 0.59 22.36
C ARG A 153 -7.05 -0.28 22.28
N LEU A 154 -5.87 0.34 22.24
CA LEU A 154 -4.60 -0.38 22.22
C LEU A 154 -4.33 -1.12 23.55
N GLN A 155 -4.59 -0.46 24.69
CA GLN A 155 -4.46 -1.06 26.02
C GLN A 155 -5.35 -2.30 26.14
N ASN A 156 -6.63 -2.19 25.76
CA ASN A 156 -7.55 -3.32 25.76
C ASN A 156 -7.07 -4.48 24.87
N PHE A 157 -6.45 -4.19 23.73
CA PHE A 157 -5.88 -5.21 22.85
C PHE A 157 -4.68 -5.93 23.49
N VAL A 158 -3.83 -5.17 24.21
CA VAL A 158 -2.69 -5.73 24.95
C VAL A 158 -3.15 -6.57 26.15
N ASP A 159 -4.13 -6.08 26.91
CA ASP A 159 -4.67 -6.74 28.11
C ASP A 159 -5.34 -8.10 27.79
N GLN A 160 -5.87 -8.25 26.58
CA GLN A 160 -6.39 -9.54 26.10
C GLN A 160 -5.31 -10.62 25.94
N GLY A 161 -4.02 -10.25 25.90
CA GLY A 161 -2.90 -11.17 25.73
C GLY A 161 -2.79 -11.79 24.33
N GLN A 162 -3.68 -11.42 23.40
CA GLN A 162 -3.71 -11.91 22.01
C GLN A 162 -3.18 -10.84 21.05
N LEU A 163 -1.86 -10.60 21.11
CA LEU A 163 -1.21 -9.49 20.40
C LEU A 163 -1.20 -9.62 18.86
N GLY A 164 -1.63 -10.74 18.30
CA GLY A 164 -1.77 -10.94 16.86
C GLY A 164 -0.53 -10.51 16.06
N PRO A 165 -0.65 -9.55 15.11
CA PRO A 165 0.49 -9.07 14.31
C PRO A 165 1.57 -8.34 15.13
N PHE A 166 1.29 -7.98 16.39
CA PHE A 166 2.24 -7.31 17.29
C PHE A 166 2.94 -8.27 18.26
N ALA A 167 2.63 -9.58 18.22
CA ALA A 167 3.28 -10.57 19.07
C ALA A 167 4.76 -10.79 18.68
N ASN A 168 5.64 -10.95 19.67
CA ASN A 168 7.08 -11.24 19.49
C ASN A 168 7.83 -10.29 18.55
N ALA A 169 7.37 -9.03 18.46
CA ALA A 169 8.08 -7.98 17.74
C ALA A 169 9.13 -7.30 18.63
N TYR A 170 9.83 -6.30 18.09
CA TYR A 170 11.03 -5.72 18.69
C TYR A 170 10.78 -4.60 19.71
N TRP A 171 9.59 -4.57 20.35
CA TRP A 171 9.21 -3.50 21.28
C TRP A 171 10.24 -3.28 22.39
N GLY A 172 10.54 -2.02 22.71
CA GLY A 172 11.58 -1.63 23.67
C GLY A 172 13.02 -1.73 23.15
N HIS A 173 13.23 -2.16 21.90
CA HIS A 173 14.57 -2.20 21.30
C HIS A 173 15.20 -0.80 21.25
N SER A 174 16.48 -0.69 21.60
CA SER A 174 17.19 0.60 21.74
C SER A 174 17.35 1.40 20.44
N ALA A 175 16.98 0.82 19.29
CA ALA A 175 16.95 1.52 18.02
C ALA A 175 15.68 2.37 17.83
N TYR A 176 14.60 2.11 18.57
CA TYR A 176 13.45 3.01 18.60
C TYR A 176 13.84 4.31 19.32
N ARG A 177 13.45 5.44 18.74
CA ARG A 177 13.84 6.78 19.23
C ARG A 177 12.69 7.74 19.42
N LEU A 178 11.49 7.38 18.96
CA LEU A 178 10.32 8.22 19.10
C LEU A 178 9.89 8.29 20.57
N PRO A 179 9.49 9.47 21.08
CA PRO A 179 8.83 9.56 22.38
C PRO A 179 7.46 8.86 22.34
N PRO A 180 6.91 8.46 23.50
CA PRO A 180 5.58 7.84 23.60
C PRO A 180 4.50 8.59 22.82
N GLU A 181 4.49 9.93 22.88
CA GLU A 181 3.52 10.79 22.20
C GLU A 181 3.58 10.63 20.67
N ALA A 182 4.78 10.58 20.10
CA ALA A 182 4.95 10.35 18.67
C ALA A 182 4.56 8.92 18.27
N ASN A 183 4.81 7.93 19.14
CA ASN A 183 4.37 6.56 18.91
C ASN A 183 2.83 6.47 18.91
N LEU A 184 2.14 7.09 19.87
CA LEU A 184 0.67 7.09 19.92
C LEU A 184 0.06 7.80 18.71
N MET A 185 0.63 8.93 18.31
CA MET A 185 0.23 9.62 17.08
C MET A 185 0.38 8.72 15.84
N ALA A 186 1.52 8.05 15.70
CA ALA A 186 1.76 7.18 14.56
C ALA A 186 0.87 5.92 14.55
N VAL A 187 0.55 5.36 15.73
CA VAL A 187 -0.43 4.26 15.86
C VAL A 187 -1.83 4.72 15.44
N ALA A 188 -2.25 5.93 15.82
CA ALA A 188 -3.52 6.48 15.37
C ALA A 188 -3.56 6.61 13.85
N HIS A 189 -2.53 7.22 13.24
CA HIS A 189 -2.45 7.37 11.78
C HIS A 189 -2.35 6.04 11.04
N TYR A 190 -1.69 5.03 11.62
CA TYR A 190 -1.68 3.65 11.10
C TYR A 190 -3.11 3.09 11.00
N LEU A 191 -3.94 3.28 12.03
CA LEU A 191 -5.32 2.81 12.03
C LEU A 191 -6.18 3.61 11.03
N GLU A 192 -5.99 4.92 10.95
CA GLU A 192 -6.67 5.77 9.97
C GLU A 192 -6.31 5.38 8.54
N ALA A 193 -5.04 5.06 8.28
CA ALA A 193 -4.56 4.62 6.97
C ALA A 193 -5.22 3.30 6.53
N LEU A 194 -5.48 2.36 7.45
CA LEU A 194 -6.22 1.11 7.16
C LEU A 194 -7.65 1.37 6.65
N ASP A 195 -8.33 2.37 7.21
CA ASP A 195 -9.69 2.73 6.80
C ASP A 195 -9.69 3.57 5.52
N TRP A 196 -8.82 4.58 5.45
CA TRP A 196 -8.70 5.47 4.30
C TRP A 196 -8.38 4.71 3.01
N GLN A 197 -7.42 3.77 3.05
CA GLN A 197 -6.95 3.05 1.86
C GLN A 197 -8.08 2.23 1.20
N ARG A 198 -9.00 1.67 1.99
CA ARG A 198 -10.16 0.89 1.49
C ARG A 198 -11.12 1.79 0.72
N GLU A 199 -11.31 3.01 1.19
CA GLU A 199 -12.19 3.98 0.56
C GLU A 199 -11.55 4.55 -0.71
N PHE A 200 -10.28 4.97 -0.63
CA PHE A 200 -9.57 5.55 -1.76
C PHE A 200 -9.49 4.60 -2.96
N ILE A 201 -9.20 3.32 -2.71
CA ILE A 201 -8.99 2.35 -3.80
C ILE A 201 -10.25 1.99 -4.58
N LYS A 202 -11.44 2.48 -4.16
CA LYS A 202 -12.68 2.39 -4.95
C LYS A 202 -12.55 3.04 -6.33
N ILE A 203 -11.60 3.97 -6.53
CA ILE A 203 -11.24 4.50 -7.86
C ILE A 203 -10.93 3.36 -8.84
N HIS A 204 -10.21 2.32 -8.41
CA HIS A 204 -9.91 1.17 -9.26
C HIS A 204 -11.16 0.35 -9.60
N ALA A 205 -12.14 0.25 -8.69
CA ALA A 205 -13.42 -0.40 -8.98
C ALA A 205 -14.23 0.40 -10.01
N ILE A 206 -14.25 1.74 -9.91
CA ILE A 206 -14.91 2.62 -10.90
C ILE A 206 -14.23 2.49 -12.28
N LEU A 207 -12.89 2.53 -12.32
CA LEU A 207 -12.14 2.54 -13.58
C LEU A 207 -11.94 1.16 -14.20
N GLY A 208 -11.96 0.10 -13.40
CA GLY A 208 -11.63 -1.24 -13.86
C GLY A 208 -12.36 -2.40 -13.22
N GLY A 209 -13.52 -2.14 -12.63
CA GLY A 209 -14.49 -3.12 -12.15
C GLY A 209 -14.17 -3.72 -10.79
N LYS A 210 -12.88 -3.85 -10.43
CA LYS A 210 -12.46 -4.38 -9.13
C LYS A 210 -11.04 -4.00 -8.74
N ASN A 211 -10.75 -4.06 -7.45
CA ASN A 211 -9.40 -4.08 -6.89
C ASN A 211 -9.31 -5.23 -5.87
N PRO A 212 -8.22 -6.02 -5.84
CA PRO A 212 -7.08 -6.02 -6.77
C PRO A 212 -7.41 -6.60 -8.16
N HIS A 213 -6.45 -6.47 -9.08
CA HIS A 213 -6.47 -7.01 -10.44
C HIS A 213 -7.65 -6.55 -11.33
N LEU A 214 -7.73 -5.24 -11.63
CA LEU A 214 -8.66 -4.62 -12.58
C LEU A 214 -8.86 -5.45 -13.87
N GLN A 215 -10.05 -5.39 -14.44
CA GLN A 215 -10.47 -6.20 -15.61
C GLN A 215 -10.89 -5.36 -16.82
N SER A 216 -10.57 -4.06 -16.83
CA SER A 216 -10.90 -3.16 -17.94
C SER A 216 -9.76 -2.90 -18.92
N PHE A 217 -8.62 -3.58 -18.78
CA PHE A 217 -7.52 -3.40 -19.72
C PHE A 217 -7.79 -4.07 -21.06
N LEU A 218 -7.33 -3.44 -22.13
CA LEU A 218 -7.38 -3.97 -23.49
C LEU A 218 -6.16 -3.47 -24.27
N VAL A 219 -5.57 -4.31 -25.11
CA VAL A 219 -4.57 -3.85 -26.09
C VAL A 219 -5.24 -2.88 -27.05
N GLY A 220 -4.72 -1.66 -27.16
CA GLY A 220 -5.30 -0.58 -27.97
C GLY A 220 -6.27 0.34 -27.22
N GLY A 221 -6.58 0.09 -25.94
CA GLY A 221 -7.48 0.98 -25.21
C GLY A 221 -7.85 0.57 -23.78
N MET A 222 -9.10 0.82 -23.40
CA MET A 222 -9.72 0.38 -22.16
C MET A 222 -11.12 -0.12 -22.50
N ALA A 223 -11.57 -1.18 -21.83
CA ALA A 223 -12.90 -1.73 -21.99
C ALA A 223 -13.99 -0.88 -21.31
N THR A 224 -13.61 0.00 -20.39
CA THR A 224 -14.54 0.91 -19.70
C THR A 224 -15.00 2.01 -20.65
N PRO A 225 -16.28 2.06 -21.05
CA PRO A 225 -16.79 3.12 -21.92
C PRO A 225 -16.91 4.45 -21.15
N VAL A 226 -16.86 5.56 -21.88
CA VAL A 226 -17.10 6.91 -21.36
C VAL A 226 -18.27 7.49 -22.13
N ASP A 227 -19.37 7.72 -21.43
CA ASP A 227 -20.62 8.22 -22.01
C ASP A 227 -21.40 8.95 -20.91
N PRO A 228 -21.59 10.29 -21.01
CA PRO A 228 -22.28 11.07 -20.00
C PRO A 228 -23.75 10.69 -19.83
N ASP A 229 -24.37 10.09 -20.85
CA ASP A 229 -25.81 9.80 -20.89
C ASP A 229 -26.11 8.33 -20.51
N SER A 230 -25.08 7.51 -20.30
CA SER A 230 -25.22 6.08 -19.96
C SER A 230 -24.92 5.79 -18.49
N GLN A 231 -25.79 4.98 -17.86
CA GLN A 231 -25.54 4.46 -16.51
C GLN A 231 -24.49 3.34 -16.49
N ALA A 232 -24.19 2.72 -17.64
CA ALA A 232 -23.24 1.61 -17.75
C ALA A 232 -21.81 2.08 -18.13
N ALA A 233 -21.56 3.39 -18.13
CA ALA A 233 -20.29 4.00 -18.53
C ALA A 233 -19.75 4.95 -17.46
N ILE A 234 -18.51 5.40 -17.63
CA ILE A 234 -18.02 6.57 -16.90
C ILE A 234 -18.83 7.78 -17.32
N ASN A 235 -19.63 8.27 -16.39
CA ASN A 235 -20.52 9.41 -16.52
C ASN A 235 -20.24 10.44 -15.41
N MET A 236 -21.06 11.49 -15.34
CA MET A 236 -20.85 12.59 -14.39
C MET A 236 -20.88 12.15 -12.92
N THR A 237 -21.68 11.13 -12.59
CA THR A 237 -21.73 10.54 -11.24
C THR A 237 -20.40 9.87 -10.90
N SER A 238 -19.88 9.04 -11.80
CA SER A 238 -18.58 8.36 -11.61
C SER A 238 -17.43 9.36 -11.47
N LEU A 239 -17.43 10.41 -12.31
CA LEU A 239 -16.43 11.48 -12.27
C LEU A 239 -16.50 12.27 -10.95
N SER A 240 -17.71 12.58 -10.46
CA SER A 240 -17.90 13.26 -9.17
C SER A 240 -17.41 12.41 -8.00
N GLN A 241 -17.73 11.11 -7.99
CA GLN A 241 -17.24 10.17 -6.98
C GLN A 241 -15.71 10.10 -6.96
N MET A 242 -15.07 9.95 -8.12
CA MET A 242 -13.60 9.94 -8.20
C MET A 242 -12.99 11.27 -7.74
N ARG A 243 -13.61 12.42 -8.08
CA ARG A 243 -13.14 13.73 -7.62
C ARG A 243 -13.16 13.83 -6.10
N ASN A 244 -14.20 13.33 -5.45
CA ASN A 244 -14.29 13.31 -3.98
C ASN A 244 -13.23 12.40 -3.36
N LEU A 245 -13.01 11.21 -3.92
CA LEU A 245 -11.97 10.29 -3.47
C LEU A 245 -10.56 10.90 -3.62
N ILE A 246 -10.30 11.59 -4.74
CA ILE A 246 -9.02 12.28 -4.99
C ILE A 246 -8.84 13.46 -4.04
N ALA A 247 -9.88 14.23 -3.74
CA ALA A 247 -9.81 15.32 -2.77
C ALA A 247 -9.50 14.77 -1.37
N GLY A 248 -10.15 13.68 -0.95
CA GLY A 248 -9.85 12.99 0.30
C GLY A 248 -8.41 12.46 0.35
N ALA A 249 -7.89 11.95 -0.77
CA ALA A 249 -6.50 11.51 -0.86
C ALA A 249 -5.49 12.65 -0.72
N LYS A 250 -5.74 13.79 -1.36
CA LYS A 250 -4.89 14.98 -1.24
C LYS A 250 -4.87 15.58 0.16
N ASN A 251 -5.93 15.38 0.94
CA ASN A 251 -5.96 15.82 2.33
C ASN A 251 -5.25 14.84 3.27
N PHE A 252 -5.20 13.55 2.91
CA PHE A 252 -4.58 12.50 3.72
C PHE A 252 -3.06 12.41 3.52
N VAL A 253 -2.58 12.65 2.29
CA VAL A 253 -1.16 12.64 1.90
C VAL A 253 -0.56 14.03 2.02
#